data_AF-A0A7C5IZU1-F1
#
_entry.id   AF-A0A7C5IZU1-F1
#
_cell.length_a   1.000
_cell.length_b   1.000
_cell.length_c   1.000
_cell.angle_alpha   90.00
_cell.angle_beta   90.00
_cell.angle_gamma   90.00
#
_symmetry.space_group_name_H-M   'P 1'
#
loop_
_entity.id
_entity.type
_entity.pdbx_description
1 polymer ?
#
loop_
_entity_poly.entity_id
_entity_poly.type
_entity_poly.pdbx_seq_one_letter_code
_entity_poly.pdbx_strand_id
1 'polypeptide(L)'
;LDVLAEEFRSLSVEPLDKDGAHYVRMTMLPAEIRATKKFALQQNITTIRNRVNALGVAEPLVQQQGERRIVVELPGVQDPTQVKNILGATATLEYRLVDTEHDAFEAKETGKIPPGSRLYKVREDGRPILLKKRVIVTGNQITDAASGFDQRTGSPMVTVSLDSKGARRMRNVTTENVGKPMAVVFKETRVVGRDAQGKPIKRQVEEVISVANILEPFGRRFQTTGLDSPQEAHELALLLRAGALAAPIDIVEERTIGPSLGADNIRQGFISVVIGLLAVMAFMVAYYRVFGLFANAALVANLVLIVAILSLLQATLTLPGIAGIVLTVGMAVDANVLIYERIREELRVGSTPQAAIHAGYEKAFSTIMDANITTLIAAVVLFSIGSGPVKGFAVTLAIGIVTSMFTAIVGTRALVNLVYGGKRVKKLAI
;
A
#
# COMPACT_ATOMS: atom_id res chain seq x y z
N LEU A 1 13.96 -39.91 24.55
CA LEU A 1 14.27 -39.17 23.30
C LEU A 1 13.07 -39.22 22.35
N ASP A 2 12.43 -40.39 22.19
CA ASP A 2 11.26 -40.56 21.31
C ASP A 2 10.07 -39.66 21.65
N VAL A 3 9.76 -39.47 22.95
CA VAL A 3 8.69 -38.54 23.38
C VAL A 3 8.98 -37.09 22.94
N LEU A 4 10.25 -36.66 23.01
CA LEU A 4 10.66 -35.33 22.58
C LEU A 4 10.65 -35.19 21.05
N ALA A 5 10.96 -36.27 20.32
CA ALA A 5 10.88 -36.30 18.86
C ALA A 5 9.41 -36.29 18.37
N GLU A 6 8.49 -36.93 19.10
CA GLU A 6 7.06 -36.92 18.79
C GLU A 6 6.38 -35.56 19.07
N GLU A 7 6.75 -34.90 20.17
CA GLU A 7 6.24 -33.57 20.52
C GLU A 7 6.80 -32.46 19.61
N PHE A 8 8.09 -32.56 19.23
CA PHE A 8 8.79 -31.52 18.45
C PHE A 8 9.16 -31.99 17.04
N ARG A 9 8.15 -32.30 16.22
CA ARG A 9 8.30 -32.78 14.82
C ARG A 9 9.11 -31.85 13.90
N SER A 10 9.32 -30.59 14.29
CA SER A 10 10.08 -29.58 13.54
C SER A 10 11.57 -29.54 13.87
N LEU A 11 12.01 -30.32 14.87
CA LEU A 11 13.39 -30.35 15.38
C LEU A 11 13.99 -31.75 15.22
N SER A 12 15.25 -31.84 14.80
CA SER A 12 16.06 -33.04 14.97
C SER A 12 16.62 -33.06 16.38
N VAL A 13 16.48 -34.20 17.08
CA VAL A 13 16.90 -34.38 18.46
C VAL A 13 18.07 -35.35 18.49
N GLU A 14 19.25 -34.89 18.86
CA GLU A 14 20.47 -35.69 18.97
C GLU A 14 20.94 -35.71 20.44
N PRO A 15 21.24 -36.89 21.02
CA PRO A 15 21.88 -36.95 22.33
C PRO A 15 23.33 -36.43 22.23
N LEU A 16 23.76 -35.68 23.23
CA LEU A 16 25.11 -35.15 23.33
C LEU A 16 25.63 -35.36 24.76
N ASP A 17 26.50 -36.33 24.97
CA ASP A 17 27.15 -36.51 26.27
C ASP A 17 28.42 -35.68 26.32
N LYS A 18 28.50 -34.77 27.29
CA LYS A 18 29.68 -33.91 27.49
C LYS A 18 29.99 -33.79 28.98
N ASP A 19 31.24 -34.08 29.35
CA ASP A 19 31.76 -33.98 30.72
C ASP A 19 30.91 -34.71 31.79
N GLY A 20 30.43 -35.93 31.47
CA GLY A 20 29.62 -36.73 32.39
C GLY A 20 28.18 -36.24 32.60
N ALA A 21 27.75 -35.21 31.87
CA ALA A 21 26.38 -34.74 31.84
C ALA A 21 25.71 -35.04 30.49
N HIS A 22 24.47 -35.55 30.56
CA HIS A 22 23.65 -35.83 29.39
C HIS A 22 23.01 -34.54 28.87
N TYR A 23 23.39 -34.10 27.68
CA TYR A 23 22.74 -33.00 26.97
C TYR A 23 21.90 -33.54 25.80
N VAL A 24 20.93 -32.74 25.37
CA VAL A 24 20.14 -33.00 24.17
C VAL A 24 20.30 -31.81 23.24
N ARG A 25 20.86 -32.06 22.05
CA ARG A 25 20.95 -31.06 20.99
C ARG A 25 19.70 -31.12 20.14
N MET A 26 18.95 -30.02 20.10
CA MET A 26 17.81 -29.87 19.20
C MET A 26 18.19 -28.91 18.08
N THR A 27 18.10 -29.35 16.82
CA THR A 27 18.41 -28.52 15.65
C THR A 27 17.18 -28.42 14.75
N MET A 28 16.85 -27.23 14.24
CA MET A 28 15.75 -27.10 13.29
C MET A 28 16.07 -27.80 11.96
N LEU A 29 15.09 -28.51 11.41
CA LEU A 29 15.19 -29.11 10.10
C LEU A 29 15.38 -28.04 9.00
N PRO A 30 16.20 -28.27 7.96
CA PRO A 30 16.41 -27.30 6.88
C PRO A 30 15.12 -26.88 6.15
N ALA A 31 14.13 -27.76 6.08
CA ALA A 31 12.81 -27.46 5.52
C ALA A 31 12.04 -26.45 6.41
N GLU A 32 12.06 -26.65 7.73
CA GLU A 32 11.42 -25.76 8.69
C GLU A 32 12.09 -24.37 8.65
N ILE A 33 13.42 -24.32 8.64
CA ILE A 33 14.17 -23.06 8.55
C ILE A 33 13.73 -22.23 7.32
N ARG A 34 13.53 -22.88 6.16
CA ARG A 34 13.04 -22.21 4.95
C ARG A 34 11.60 -21.75 5.09
N ALA A 35 10.73 -22.57 5.65
CA ALA A 35 9.33 -22.22 5.91
C ALA A 35 9.21 -21.03 6.87
N THR A 36 9.93 -21.06 8.00
CA THR A 36 9.97 -19.97 8.97
C THR A 36 10.50 -18.68 8.35
N LYS A 37 11.58 -18.74 7.55
CA LYS A 37 12.10 -17.56 6.84
C LYS A 37 11.08 -16.96 5.88
N LYS A 38 10.40 -17.80 5.09
CA LYS A 38 9.37 -17.36 4.14
C LYS A 38 8.19 -16.72 4.87
N PHE A 39 7.73 -17.35 5.95
CA PHE A 39 6.66 -16.83 6.80
C PHE A 39 7.04 -15.46 7.40
N ALA A 40 8.23 -15.35 7.98
CA ALA A 40 8.71 -14.10 8.57
C ALA A 40 8.79 -12.98 7.53
N LEU A 41 9.24 -13.28 6.31
CA LEU A 41 9.31 -12.32 5.20
C LEU A 41 7.91 -11.85 4.77
N GLN A 42 6.97 -12.76 4.57
CA GLN A 42 5.59 -12.43 4.18
C GLN A 42 4.85 -11.63 5.25
N GLN A 43 5.04 -12.00 6.52
CA GLN A 43 4.49 -11.27 7.65
C GLN A 43 5.06 -9.85 7.71
N ASN A 44 6.39 -9.70 7.58
CA ASN A 44 7.04 -8.39 7.56
C ASN A 44 6.57 -7.54 6.37
N ILE A 45 6.39 -8.10 5.17
CA ILE A 45 5.82 -7.37 4.02
C ILE A 45 4.44 -6.82 4.35
N THR A 46 3.58 -7.64 4.97
CA THR A 46 2.22 -7.24 5.37
C THR A 46 2.27 -6.12 6.40
N THR A 47 3.10 -6.25 7.43
CA THR A 47 3.30 -5.22 8.45
C THR A 47 3.83 -3.92 7.85
N ILE A 48 4.86 -3.98 7.01
CA ILE A 48 5.43 -2.80 6.35
C ILE A 48 4.38 -2.12 5.46
N ARG A 49 3.62 -2.88 4.68
CA ARG A 49 2.51 -2.34 3.87
C ARG A 49 1.50 -1.59 4.74
N ASN A 50 1.10 -2.16 5.87
CA ASN A 50 0.17 -1.51 6.80
C ASN A 50 0.78 -0.23 7.42
N ARG A 51 2.07 -0.26 7.80
CA ARG A 51 2.78 0.93 8.31
C ARG A 51 2.82 2.05 7.30
N VAL A 52 3.16 1.71 6.06
CA VAL A 52 3.26 2.71 5.00
C VAL A 52 1.88 3.31 4.66
N ASN A 53 0.84 2.48 4.60
CA ASN A 53 -0.52 2.98 4.40
C ASN A 53 -0.94 3.93 5.54
N ALA A 54 -0.53 3.64 6.77
CA ALA A 54 -0.81 4.50 7.93
C ALA A 54 -0.06 5.84 7.90
N LEU A 55 1.04 5.95 7.15
CA LEU A 55 1.75 7.21 6.91
C LEU A 55 0.99 8.15 5.95
N GLY A 56 -0.07 7.68 5.29
CA GLY A 56 -0.84 8.49 4.34
C GLY A 56 -0.13 8.75 3.01
N VAL A 57 0.90 7.95 2.68
CA VAL A 57 1.62 8.05 1.40
C VAL A 57 0.72 7.53 0.28
N ALA A 58 0.63 8.28 -0.82
CA ALA A 58 -0.11 7.86 -2.00
C ALA A 58 0.65 6.73 -2.72
N GLU A 59 0.01 5.58 -2.94
CA GLU A 59 0.54 4.48 -3.78
C GLU A 59 1.93 3.91 -3.40
N PRO A 60 2.13 3.43 -2.16
CA PRO A 60 3.40 2.82 -1.79
C PRO A 60 3.61 1.45 -2.45
N LEU A 61 4.83 1.18 -2.90
CA LEU A 61 5.24 -0.13 -3.41
C LEU A 61 5.96 -0.91 -2.31
N VAL A 62 5.38 -2.02 -1.86
CA VAL A 62 6.04 -2.95 -0.91
C VAL A 62 6.08 -4.33 -1.53
N GLN A 63 7.28 -4.76 -1.93
CA GLN A 63 7.50 -6.01 -2.64
C GLN A 63 8.68 -6.80 -2.09
N GLN A 64 8.63 -8.11 -2.26
CA GLN A 64 9.74 -9.00 -1.97
C GLN A 64 10.82 -8.88 -3.05
N GLN A 65 12.09 -8.77 -2.65
CA GLN A 65 13.24 -8.82 -3.55
C GLN A 65 14.16 -9.96 -3.13
N GLY A 66 14.21 -11.02 -3.94
CA GLY A 66 14.96 -12.23 -3.62
C GLY A 66 14.46 -12.94 -2.36
N GLU A 67 15.33 -13.67 -1.67
CA GLU A 67 14.93 -14.50 -0.52
C GLU A 67 14.88 -13.76 0.82
N ARG A 68 15.53 -12.59 0.94
CA ARG A 68 15.79 -11.94 2.24
C ARG A 68 15.59 -10.42 2.25
N ARG A 69 15.16 -9.81 1.15
CA ARG A 69 15.01 -8.35 1.06
C ARG A 69 13.56 -7.98 0.76
N ILE A 70 13.20 -6.79 1.22
CA ILE A 70 11.92 -6.14 0.94
C ILE A 70 12.28 -4.79 0.33
N VAL A 71 11.75 -4.50 -0.86
CA VAL A 71 11.84 -3.20 -1.49
C VAL A 71 10.62 -2.39 -1.09
N VAL A 72 10.86 -1.17 -0.62
CA VAL A 72 9.84 -0.22 -0.20
C VAL A 72 10.07 1.08 -0.96
N GLU A 73 9.12 1.45 -1.82
CA GLU A 73 9.14 2.71 -2.56
C GLU A 73 8.01 3.61 -2.07
N LEU A 74 8.38 4.83 -1.68
CA LEU A 74 7.50 5.79 -1.03
C LEU A 74 7.53 7.11 -1.80
N PRO A 75 6.60 7.31 -2.75
CA PRO A 75 6.56 8.55 -3.51
C PRO A 75 6.10 9.72 -2.62
N GLY A 76 6.72 10.89 -2.77
CA GLY A 76 6.27 12.12 -2.09
C GLY A 76 6.64 12.25 -0.61
N VAL A 77 7.44 11.35 -0.05
CA VAL A 77 7.99 11.50 1.30
C VAL A 77 9.06 12.60 1.33
N GLN A 78 8.84 13.62 2.15
CA GLN A 78 9.78 14.74 2.30
C GLN A 78 10.90 14.47 3.30
N ASP A 79 10.62 13.72 4.38
CA ASP A 79 11.62 13.32 5.39
C ASP A 79 11.80 11.80 5.44
N PRO A 80 12.87 11.26 4.81
CA PRO A 80 13.22 9.86 4.89
C PRO A 80 13.52 9.39 6.32
N THR A 81 13.97 10.27 7.22
CA THR A 81 14.42 9.90 8.58
C THR A 81 13.26 9.46 9.44
N GLN A 82 12.16 10.23 9.43
CA GLN A 82 10.93 9.89 10.15
C GLN A 82 10.37 8.55 9.70
N VAL A 83 10.36 8.30 8.39
CA VAL A 83 9.91 7.03 7.82
C VAL A 83 10.79 5.87 8.27
N LYS A 84 12.11 6.04 8.30
CA LYS A 84 13.04 5.00 8.77
C LYS A 84 12.73 4.58 10.20
N ASN A 85 12.47 5.55 11.07
CA ASN A 85 12.13 5.28 12.46
C ASN A 85 10.84 4.46 12.53
N ILE A 86 9.81 4.82 11.77
CA ILE A 86 8.52 4.11 11.80
C ILE A 86 8.60 2.72 11.17
N LEU A 87 9.31 2.56 10.04
CA LEU A 87 9.45 1.26 9.37
C LEU A 87 10.42 0.33 10.11
N GLY A 88 11.48 0.87 10.68
CA GLY A 88 12.49 0.11 11.43
C GLY A 88 12.15 -0.14 12.91
N ALA A 89 11.22 0.62 13.49
CA ALA A 89 10.86 0.48 14.90
C ALA A 89 10.16 -0.85 15.17
N THR A 90 10.59 -1.55 16.21
CA THR A 90 9.89 -2.72 16.74
C THR A 90 9.21 -2.36 18.05
N ALA A 91 8.43 -1.27 18.08
CA ALA A 91 7.67 -0.94 19.28
C ALA A 91 6.50 -1.93 19.43
N THR A 92 6.41 -2.58 20.59
CA THR A 92 5.32 -3.49 20.92
C THR A 92 4.89 -3.31 22.36
N LEU A 93 3.63 -3.64 22.66
CA LEU A 93 3.11 -3.69 24.02
C LEU A 93 2.93 -5.13 24.47
N GLU A 94 3.24 -5.38 25.73
CA GLU A 94 2.90 -6.60 26.44
C GLU A 94 2.12 -6.28 27.72
N TYR A 95 0.99 -6.95 27.92
CA TYR A 95 0.19 -6.83 29.12
C TYR A 95 0.53 -7.96 30.08
N ARG A 96 0.88 -7.63 31.32
CA ARG A 96 1.33 -8.59 32.33
C ARG A 96 0.72 -8.26 33.69
N LEU A 97 0.49 -9.29 34.51
CA LEU A 97 0.12 -9.07 35.91
C LEU A 97 1.36 -8.68 36.72
N VAL A 98 1.16 -7.76 37.66
CA VAL A 98 2.18 -7.43 38.66
C VAL A 98 2.25 -8.57 39.67
N ASP A 99 3.46 -8.90 40.10
CA ASP A 99 3.69 -9.82 41.21
C ASP A 99 3.58 -9.05 42.52
N THR A 100 2.49 -9.24 43.26
CA THR A 100 2.26 -8.61 44.56
C THR A 100 2.71 -9.47 45.73
N GLU A 101 3.15 -10.71 45.49
CA GLU A 101 3.51 -11.68 46.52
C GLU A 101 4.97 -11.54 46.96
N HIS A 102 5.82 -10.92 46.13
CA HIS A 102 7.25 -10.78 46.35
C HIS A 102 7.68 -9.32 46.27
N ASP A 103 8.72 -8.96 47.02
CA ASP A 103 9.24 -7.59 47.04
C ASP A 103 10.18 -7.33 45.84
N ALA A 104 9.85 -6.29 45.07
CA ALA A 104 10.64 -5.86 43.92
C ALA A 104 11.95 -5.15 44.30
N PHE A 105 12.01 -4.52 45.47
CA PHE A 105 13.22 -3.86 45.98
C PHE A 105 14.24 -4.90 46.45
N GLU A 106 13.79 -5.90 47.21
CA GLU A 106 14.64 -7.02 47.63
C GLU A 106 15.22 -7.78 46.41
N ALA A 107 14.39 -8.05 45.40
CA ALA A 107 14.83 -8.72 44.18
C ALA A 107 15.87 -7.90 43.38
N LYS A 108 15.79 -6.57 43.42
CA LYS A 108 16.76 -5.67 42.78
C LYS A 108 18.10 -5.67 43.52
N GLU A 109 18.10 -5.66 44.85
CA GLU A 109 19.31 -5.60 45.67
C GLU A 109 20.02 -6.94 45.77
N THR A 110 19.27 -8.02 45.95
CA THR A 110 19.82 -9.38 46.10
C THR A 110 20.11 -10.07 44.77
N GLY A 111 19.54 -9.58 43.66
CA GLY A 111 19.57 -10.22 42.35
C GLY A 111 18.79 -11.54 42.27
N LYS A 112 18.13 -11.97 43.36
CA LYS A 112 17.33 -13.20 43.41
C LYS A 112 15.91 -12.91 42.96
N ILE A 113 15.62 -13.21 41.70
CA ILE A 113 14.28 -13.02 41.13
C ILE A 113 13.45 -14.29 41.39
N PRO A 114 12.25 -14.19 42.00
CA PRO A 114 11.37 -15.33 42.23
C PRO A 114 11.06 -16.13 40.94
N PRO A 115 10.93 -17.46 41.03
CA PRO A 115 10.57 -18.28 39.89
C PRO A 115 9.21 -17.85 39.35
N GLY A 116 9.13 -17.62 38.04
CA GLY A 116 7.90 -17.15 37.39
C GLY A 116 7.72 -15.64 37.34
N SER A 117 8.65 -14.85 37.89
CA SER A 117 8.64 -13.39 37.83
C SER A 117 9.85 -12.82 37.09
N ARG A 118 9.73 -11.57 36.64
CA ARG A 118 10.81 -10.82 35.98
C ARG A 118 10.79 -9.38 36.47
N LEU A 119 11.97 -8.87 36.78
CA LEU A 119 12.18 -7.51 37.25
C LEU A 119 12.17 -6.54 36.07
N TYR A 120 11.38 -5.48 36.18
CA TYR A 120 11.33 -4.35 35.27
C TYR A 120 11.50 -3.04 36.05
N LYS A 121 11.70 -1.94 35.32
CA LYS A 121 11.71 -0.59 35.86
C LYS A 121 10.51 0.16 35.32
N VAL A 122 9.81 0.87 36.21
CA VAL A 122 8.75 1.80 35.81
C VAL A 122 9.40 3.04 35.21
N ARG A 123 8.88 3.51 34.07
CA ARG A 123 9.45 4.65 33.33
C ARG A 123 9.41 5.95 34.14
N GLU A 124 8.27 6.22 34.77
CA GLU A 124 7.99 7.48 35.50
C GLU A 124 9.01 7.73 36.63
N ASP A 125 9.19 6.76 37.53
CA ASP A 125 10.00 6.95 38.75
C ASP A 125 11.27 6.09 38.81
N GLY A 126 11.51 5.24 37.82
CA GLY A 126 12.61 4.26 37.85
C GLY A 126 12.47 3.15 38.90
N ARG A 127 11.34 3.11 39.63
CA ARG A 127 11.07 2.12 40.69
C ARG A 127 11.08 0.69 40.12
N PRO A 128 11.72 -0.26 40.83
CA PRO A 128 11.65 -1.67 40.45
C PRO A 128 10.22 -2.19 40.59
N ILE A 129 9.78 -3.00 39.62
CA ILE A 129 8.51 -3.70 39.69
C ILE A 129 8.70 -5.14 39.21
N LEU A 130 8.13 -6.09 39.94
CA LEU A 130 8.10 -7.49 39.53
C LEU A 130 6.83 -7.75 38.73
N LEU A 131 6.98 -8.31 37.55
CA LEU A 131 5.86 -8.76 36.73
C LEU A 131 5.94 -10.28 36.55
N LYS A 132 4.78 -10.94 36.53
CA LYS A 132 4.71 -12.37 36.20
C LYS A 132 5.23 -12.59 34.76
N LYS A 133 5.96 -13.69 34.54
CA LYS A 133 6.57 -14.04 33.24
C LYS A 133 5.51 -14.32 32.17
N ARG A 134 4.33 -14.78 32.56
CA ARG A 134 3.21 -15.08 31.66
C ARG A 134 2.64 -13.80 31.06
N VAL A 135 2.67 -13.69 29.74
CA VAL A 135 2.07 -12.57 29.01
C VAL A 135 0.57 -12.82 28.81
N ILE A 136 -0.25 -11.81 29.12
CA ILE A 136 -1.70 -11.86 28.95
C ILE A 136 -2.00 -11.69 27.46
N VAL A 137 -1.62 -10.55 26.90
CA VAL A 137 -1.81 -10.18 25.49
C VAL A 137 -0.58 -9.45 24.97
N THR A 138 -0.30 -9.64 23.68
CA THR A 138 0.81 -9.03 22.95
C THR A 138 0.29 -8.16 21.81
N GLY A 139 1.12 -7.23 21.32
CA GLY A 139 0.74 -6.29 20.25
C GLY A 139 0.25 -6.92 18.94
N ASN A 140 0.61 -8.17 18.63
CA ASN A 140 0.12 -8.90 17.45
C ASN A 140 -1.36 -9.32 17.53
N GLN A 141 -2.00 -9.20 18.69
CA GLN A 141 -3.42 -9.49 18.89
C GLN A 141 -4.27 -8.21 18.89
N ILE A 142 -3.68 -7.07 18.49
CA ILE A 142 -4.35 -5.79 18.37
C ILE A 142 -4.90 -5.65 16.95
N THR A 143 -6.18 -5.32 16.84
CA THR A 143 -6.87 -5.08 15.56
C THR A 143 -6.94 -3.61 15.22
N ASP A 144 -7.05 -2.75 16.23
CA ASP A 144 -7.11 -1.31 16.06
C ASP A 144 -6.50 -0.59 17.27
N ALA A 145 -5.92 0.58 17.03
CA ALA A 145 -5.38 1.45 18.07
C ALA A 145 -5.53 2.92 17.67
N ALA A 146 -5.97 3.75 18.61
CA ALA A 146 -6.20 5.17 18.38
C ALA A 146 -5.58 6.00 19.51
N SER A 147 -4.84 7.04 19.13
CA SER A 147 -4.33 8.04 20.07
C SER A 147 -5.45 8.99 20.49
N GLY A 148 -5.42 9.43 21.75
CA GLY A 148 -6.34 10.41 22.30
C GLY A 148 -5.81 10.98 23.61
N PHE A 149 -6.69 11.67 24.33
CA PHE A 149 -6.41 12.20 25.65
C PHE A 149 -7.35 11.58 26.66
N ASP A 150 -6.84 11.25 27.84
CA ASP A 150 -7.69 10.82 28.95
C ASP A 150 -8.52 12.01 29.45
N GLN A 151 -9.83 11.84 29.53
CA GLN A 151 -10.78 12.91 29.89
C GLN A 151 -10.62 13.41 31.33
N ARG A 152 -10.07 12.57 32.22
CA ARG A 152 -9.91 12.89 33.63
C ARG A 152 -8.58 13.59 33.92
N THR A 153 -7.50 13.08 33.34
CA THR A 153 -6.14 13.55 33.65
C THR A 153 -5.56 14.49 32.60
N GLY A 154 -6.16 14.59 31.40
CA GLY A 154 -5.59 15.31 30.26
C GLY A 154 -4.31 14.67 29.69
N SER A 155 -3.91 13.51 30.21
CA SER A 155 -2.69 12.81 29.79
C SER A 155 -2.86 12.15 28.41
N PRO A 156 -1.79 12.05 27.59
CA PRO A 156 -1.81 11.30 26.34
C PRO A 156 -2.14 9.82 26.58
N MET A 157 -2.98 9.26 25.72
CA MET A 157 -3.53 7.92 25.89
C MET A 157 -3.65 7.21 24.54
N VAL A 158 -3.54 5.87 24.55
CA VAL A 158 -3.86 5.02 23.40
C VAL A 158 -5.00 4.08 23.77
N THR A 159 -6.07 4.12 22.99
CA THR A 159 -7.15 3.14 23.05
C THR A 159 -6.77 1.94 22.19
N VAL A 160 -6.89 0.74 22.74
CA VAL A 160 -6.50 -0.52 22.09
C VAL A 160 -7.73 -1.41 21.93
N SER A 161 -7.88 -1.99 20.74
CA SER A 161 -8.90 -2.99 20.44
C SER A 161 -8.22 -4.32 20.08
N LEU A 162 -8.65 -5.41 20.72
CA LEU A 162 -8.08 -6.74 20.51
C LEU A 162 -8.88 -7.57 19.51
N ASP A 163 -8.23 -8.56 18.93
CA ASP A 163 -8.88 -9.65 18.20
C ASP A 163 -9.71 -10.55 19.14
N SER A 164 -10.53 -11.43 18.58
CA SER A 164 -11.40 -12.31 19.36
C SER A 164 -10.65 -13.24 20.33
N LYS A 165 -9.42 -13.65 20.00
CA LYS A 165 -8.61 -14.58 20.82
C LYS A 165 -7.97 -13.85 21.99
N GLY A 166 -7.39 -12.68 21.74
CA GLY A 166 -6.83 -11.76 22.72
C GLY A 166 -7.91 -11.24 23.66
N ALA A 167 -9.08 -10.86 23.14
CA ALA A 167 -10.20 -10.39 23.95
C ALA A 167 -10.71 -11.45 24.94
N ARG A 168 -10.82 -12.72 24.51
CA ARG A 168 -11.18 -13.84 25.40
C ARG A 168 -10.12 -14.07 26.47
N ARG A 169 -8.85 -14.10 26.08
CA ARG A 169 -7.74 -14.30 27.03
C ARG A 169 -7.67 -13.16 28.05
N MET A 170 -7.79 -11.92 27.61
CA MET A 170 -7.84 -10.74 28.48
C MET A 170 -9.00 -10.85 29.45
N ARG A 171 -10.22 -11.15 28.97
CA ARG A 171 -11.41 -11.30 29.81
C ARG A 171 -11.27 -12.38 30.87
N ASN A 172 -10.70 -13.54 30.53
CA ASN A 172 -10.50 -14.61 31.49
C ASN A 172 -9.54 -14.18 32.60
N VAL A 173 -8.40 -13.56 32.23
CA VAL A 173 -7.41 -13.10 33.21
C VAL A 173 -7.96 -11.96 34.08
N THR A 174 -8.68 -10.99 33.51
CA THR A 174 -9.24 -9.87 34.27
C THR A 174 -10.36 -10.30 35.20
N THR A 175 -11.17 -11.30 34.82
CA THR A 175 -12.22 -11.87 35.69
C THR A 175 -11.64 -12.50 36.96
N GLU A 176 -10.52 -13.22 36.84
CA GLU A 176 -9.87 -13.91 37.97
C GLU A 176 -8.99 -12.98 38.83
N ASN A 177 -8.69 -11.77 38.35
CA ASN A 177 -7.71 -10.87 38.97
C ASN A 177 -8.24 -9.45 39.19
N VAL A 178 -9.55 -9.31 39.40
CA VAL A 178 -10.16 -8.04 39.81
C VAL A 178 -9.52 -7.54 41.11
N GLY A 179 -9.20 -6.25 41.16
CA GLY A 179 -8.50 -5.60 42.26
C GLY A 179 -6.98 -5.74 42.24
N LYS A 180 -6.41 -6.61 41.40
CA LYS A 180 -4.95 -6.78 41.29
C LYS A 180 -4.35 -5.80 40.27
N PRO A 181 -3.09 -5.36 40.46
CA PRO A 181 -2.41 -4.49 39.52
C PRO A 181 -1.97 -5.23 38.24
N MET A 182 -2.18 -4.57 37.11
CA MET A 182 -1.71 -4.97 35.79
C MET A 182 -0.76 -3.90 35.26
N ALA A 183 0.31 -4.35 34.61
CA ALA A 183 1.30 -3.47 34.02
C ALA A 183 1.33 -3.63 32.50
N VAL A 184 1.64 -2.51 31.83
CA VAL A 184 1.91 -2.47 30.40
C VAL A 184 3.41 -2.29 30.20
N VAL A 185 4.04 -3.28 29.60
CA VAL A 185 5.46 -3.23 29.22
C VAL A 185 5.54 -2.71 27.79
N PHE A 186 6.19 -1.58 27.62
CA PHE A 186 6.61 -1.06 26.34
C PHE A 186 7.98 -1.62 25.98
N LYS A 187 8.06 -2.24 24.81
CA LYS A 187 9.31 -2.79 24.28
C LYS A 187 9.67 -2.05 23.02
N GLU A 188 10.83 -1.43 23.01
CA GLU A 188 11.35 -0.69 21.88
C GLU A 188 12.80 -1.07 21.61
N THR A 189 13.17 -1.19 20.35
CA THR A 189 14.57 -1.36 19.97
C THR A 189 15.15 0.00 19.60
N ARG A 190 15.98 0.57 20.48
CA ARG A 190 16.66 1.85 20.25
C ARG A 190 18.07 1.63 19.72
N VAL A 191 18.53 2.52 18.85
CA VAL A 191 19.94 2.56 18.42
C VAL A 191 20.73 3.34 19.46
N VAL A 192 21.61 2.68 20.19
CA VAL A 192 22.37 3.26 21.32
C VAL A 192 23.76 3.76 20.89
N GLY A 193 24.17 3.43 19.66
CA GLY A 193 25.44 3.90 19.10
C GLY A 193 25.70 3.29 17.73
N ARG A 194 26.91 3.51 17.21
CA ARG A 194 27.42 2.81 16.02
C ARG A 194 28.70 2.08 16.42
N ASP A 195 28.90 0.87 15.90
CA ASP A 195 30.15 0.14 16.08
C ASP A 195 31.29 0.77 15.25
N ALA A 196 32.51 0.25 15.41
CA ALA A 196 33.70 0.71 14.69
C ALA A 196 33.59 0.56 13.17
N GLN A 197 32.63 -0.23 12.68
CA GLN A 197 32.31 -0.43 11.26
C GLN A 197 31.11 0.43 10.78
N GLY A 198 30.58 1.31 11.63
CA GLY A 198 29.47 2.21 11.30
C GLY A 198 28.08 1.58 11.36
N LYS A 199 27.94 0.32 11.80
CA LYS A 199 26.65 -0.36 11.95
C LYS A 199 25.96 0.07 13.25
N PRO A 200 24.64 0.34 13.25
CA PRO A 200 23.92 0.75 14.46
C PRO A 200 23.87 -0.37 15.51
N ILE A 201 24.36 -0.08 16.72
CA ILE A 201 24.23 -0.94 17.90
C ILE A 201 22.82 -0.76 18.45
N LYS A 202 21.98 -1.78 18.24
CA LYS A 202 20.59 -1.82 18.70
C LYS A 202 20.53 -2.41 20.11
N ARG A 203 19.86 -1.73 21.04
CA ARG A 203 19.52 -2.26 22.37
C ARG A 203 18.00 -2.28 22.51
N GLN A 204 17.48 -3.41 22.96
CA GLN A 204 16.09 -3.51 23.36
C GLN A 204 15.92 -2.87 24.73
N VAL A 205 15.08 -1.86 24.80
CA VAL A 205 14.65 -1.19 26.02
C VAL A 205 13.27 -1.75 26.37
N GLU A 206 13.13 -2.27 27.58
CA GLU A 206 11.87 -2.79 28.11
C GLU A 206 11.53 -2.02 29.39
N GLU A 207 10.48 -1.21 29.33
CA GLU A 207 10.07 -0.33 30.42
C GLU A 207 8.57 -0.48 30.69
N VAL A 208 8.18 -0.31 31.95
CA VAL A 208 6.76 -0.30 32.33
C VAL A 208 6.26 1.13 32.21
N ILE A 209 5.32 1.35 31.28
CA ILE A 209 4.75 2.67 31.00
C ILE A 209 3.50 2.96 31.84
N SER A 210 2.81 1.91 32.28
CA SER A 210 1.57 2.06 33.03
C SER A 210 1.41 0.91 34.00
N VAL A 211 0.96 1.22 35.21
CA VAL A 211 0.54 0.26 36.22
C VAL A 211 -0.82 0.71 36.72
N ALA A 212 -1.84 -0.13 36.53
CA ALA A 212 -3.20 0.18 36.92
C ALA A 212 -3.90 -1.04 37.52
N ASN A 213 -4.78 -0.82 38.48
CA ASN A 213 -5.60 -1.88 39.05
C ASN A 213 -6.72 -2.27 38.08
N ILE A 214 -6.98 -3.57 37.98
CA ILE A 214 -8.13 -4.09 37.24
C ILE A 214 -9.39 -3.80 38.06
N LEU A 215 -10.18 -2.80 37.64
CA LEU A 215 -11.39 -2.39 38.36
C LEU A 215 -12.59 -3.30 38.03
N GLU A 216 -12.72 -3.69 36.77
CA GLU A 216 -13.79 -4.54 36.27
C GLU A 216 -13.26 -5.53 35.23
N PRO A 217 -13.97 -6.64 34.97
CA PRO A 217 -13.61 -7.56 33.89
C PRO A 217 -13.76 -6.89 32.52
N PHE A 218 -12.65 -6.67 31.82
CA PHE A 218 -12.63 -6.15 30.44
C PHE A 218 -11.98 -7.16 29.48
N GLY A 219 -12.36 -7.07 28.21
CA GLY A 219 -11.91 -7.99 27.17
C GLY A 219 -11.41 -7.28 25.91
N ARG A 220 -12.35 -6.78 25.09
CA ARG A 220 -12.05 -6.36 23.71
C ARG A 220 -11.42 -4.98 23.58
N ARG A 221 -11.87 -4.00 24.36
CA ARG A 221 -11.44 -2.60 24.24
C ARG A 221 -11.05 -2.06 25.60
N PHE A 222 -9.91 -1.40 25.67
CA PHE A 222 -9.40 -0.75 26.89
C PHE A 222 -8.42 0.35 26.50
N GLN A 223 -8.00 1.14 27.49
CA GLN A 223 -7.11 2.28 27.29
C GLN A 223 -5.80 2.13 28.06
N THR A 224 -4.71 2.63 27.50
CA THR A 224 -3.38 2.66 28.10
C THR A 224 -2.91 4.10 28.18
N THR A 225 -2.58 4.55 29.39
CA THR A 225 -2.03 5.88 29.71
C THR A 225 -0.53 5.77 30.08
N GLY A 226 0.10 6.88 30.48
CA GLY A 226 1.52 6.88 30.89
C GLY A 226 2.49 7.08 29.74
N LEU A 227 2.07 7.86 28.73
CA LEU A 227 2.86 8.25 27.57
C LEU A 227 3.32 9.70 27.75
N ASP A 228 4.55 9.98 27.32
CA ASP A 228 5.25 11.23 27.63
C ASP A 228 4.75 12.41 26.77
N SER A 229 4.25 12.12 25.56
CA SER A 229 3.79 13.15 24.63
C SER A 229 2.63 12.69 23.74
N PRO A 230 1.81 13.64 23.21
CA PRO A 230 0.82 13.33 22.18
C PRO A 230 1.43 12.66 20.94
N GLN A 231 2.66 13.02 20.58
CA GLN A 231 3.41 12.44 19.47
C GLN A 231 3.73 10.97 19.73
N GLU A 232 4.20 10.62 20.93
CA GLU A 232 4.46 9.23 21.31
C GLU A 232 3.18 8.40 21.25
N ALA A 233 2.05 8.94 21.73
CA ALA A 233 0.76 8.26 21.65
C ALA A 233 0.33 8.01 20.19
N HIS A 234 0.57 8.97 19.31
CA HIS A 234 0.29 8.84 17.88
C HIS A 234 1.17 7.76 17.22
N GLU A 235 2.48 7.80 17.45
CA GLU A 235 3.44 6.83 16.93
C GLU A 235 3.14 5.41 17.43
N LEU A 236 2.86 5.26 18.73
CA LEU A 236 2.47 3.99 19.32
C LEU A 236 1.17 3.46 18.70
N ALA A 237 0.13 4.28 18.55
CA ALA A 237 -1.12 3.87 17.92
C ALA A 237 -0.90 3.40 16.46
N LEU A 238 -0.03 4.09 15.71
CA LEU A 238 0.36 3.69 14.36
C LEU A 238 1.09 2.33 14.36
N LEU A 239 2.07 2.14 15.25
CA LEU A 239 2.84 0.90 15.34
C LEU A 239 1.99 -0.30 15.78
N LEU A 240 1.04 -0.10 16.70
CA LEU A 240 0.12 -1.16 17.15
C LEU A 240 -0.89 -1.56 16.07
N ARG A 241 -1.47 -0.59 15.34
CA ARG A 241 -2.36 -0.90 14.19
C ARG A 241 -1.64 -1.66 13.09
N ALA A 242 -0.39 -1.29 12.83
CA ALA A 242 0.36 -1.90 11.75
C ALA A 242 0.87 -3.31 12.09
N GLY A 243 0.90 -3.66 13.38
CA GLY A 243 1.30 -4.97 13.89
C GLY A 243 2.81 -5.11 14.12
N ALA A 244 3.18 -6.20 14.79
CA ALA A 244 4.56 -6.53 15.10
C ALA A 244 5.29 -7.15 13.91
N LEU A 245 6.56 -6.79 13.73
CA LEU A 245 7.47 -7.47 12.80
C LEU A 245 7.78 -8.88 13.33
N ALA A 246 7.77 -9.89 12.45
CA ALA A 246 8.14 -11.26 12.78
C ALA A 246 9.64 -11.42 13.03
N ALA A 247 10.45 -10.60 12.36
CA ALA A 247 11.90 -10.55 12.51
C ALA A 247 12.41 -9.11 12.36
N PRO A 248 13.49 -8.73 13.07
CA PRO A 248 14.09 -7.42 12.92
C PRO A 248 14.61 -7.21 11.49
N ILE A 249 14.51 -5.97 11.00
CA ILE A 249 14.96 -5.58 9.66
C ILE A 249 16.07 -4.53 9.75
N ASP A 250 16.94 -4.55 8.74
CA ASP A 250 18.00 -3.57 8.54
C ASP A 250 17.85 -2.96 7.14
N ILE A 251 18.16 -1.67 7.01
CA ILE A 251 18.14 -0.97 5.72
C ILE A 251 19.47 -1.24 5.03
N VAL A 252 19.40 -1.90 3.87
CA VAL A 252 20.59 -2.33 3.11
C VAL A 252 21.01 -1.28 2.07
N GLU A 253 20.03 -0.67 1.41
CA GLU A 253 20.24 0.33 0.37
C GLU A 253 19.13 1.38 0.46
N GLU A 254 19.46 2.64 0.18
CA GLU A 254 18.54 3.76 0.15
C GLU A 254 18.75 4.56 -1.13
N ARG A 255 17.64 4.91 -1.78
CA ARG A 255 17.61 5.86 -2.90
C ARG A 255 16.44 6.80 -2.71
N THR A 256 16.73 8.09 -2.58
CA THR A 256 15.71 9.13 -2.53
C THR A 256 15.54 9.72 -3.93
N ILE A 257 14.36 9.52 -4.53
CA ILE A 257 14.00 10.21 -5.77
C ILE A 257 13.39 11.55 -5.36
N GLY A 258 14.08 12.64 -5.69
CA GLY A 258 13.62 13.98 -5.35
C GLY A 258 12.29 14.34 -6.03
N PRO A 259 11.44 15.18 -5.42
CA PRO A 259 10.17 15.63 -6.00
C PRO A 259 10.32 16.27 -7.39
N SER A 260 11.48 16.87 -7.68
CA SER A 260 11.81 17.48 -8.97
C SER A 260 11.77 16.48 -10.12
N LEU A 261 12.28 15.26 -9.95
CA LEU A 261 12.28 14.23 -10.99
C LEU A 261 10.85 13.82 -11.40
N GLY A 262 9.92 13.77 -10.44
CA GLY A 262 8.51 13.49 -10.72
C GLY A 262 7.83 14.62 -11.49
N ALA A 263 8.04 15.87 -11.06
CA ALA A 263 7.51 17.04 -11.75
C ALA A 263 8.09 17.19 -13.17
N ASP A 264 9.38 16.93 -13.34
CA ASP A 264 10.05 16.96 -14.64
C ASP A 264 9.48 15.89 -15.58
N ASN A 265 9.26 14.66 -15.09
CA ASN A 265 8.65 13.60 -15.88
C ASN A 265 7.22 13.94 -16.32
N ILE A 266 6.40 14.53 -15.44
CA ILE A 266 5.04 14.97 -15.79
C ILE A 266 5.10 16.09 -16.85
N ARG A 267 6.00 17.07 -16.66
CA ARG A 267 6.17 18.18 -17.60
C ARG A 267 6.63 17.68 -18.97
N GLN A 268 7.63 16.81 -19.02
CA GLN A 268 8.12 16.19 -20.26
C GLN A 268 7.04 15.33 -20.94
N GLY A 269 6.28 14.56 -20.16
CA GLY A 269 5.15 13.78 -20.65
C GLY A 269 4.07 14.67 -21.29
N PHE A 270 3.69 15.76 -20.62
CA PHE A 270 2.73 16.73 -21.16
C PHE A 270 3.22 17.38 -22.45
N ILE A 271 4.48 17.82 -22.50
CA ILE A 271 5.09 18.39 -23.71
C ILE A 271 5.08 17.36 -24.86
N SER A 272 5.37 16.08 -24.56
CA SER A 272 5.37 15.01 -25.56
C SER A 272 3.97 14.77 -26.15
N VAL A 273 2.93 14.81 -25.32
CA VAL A 273 1.52 14.72 -25.76
C VAL A 273 1.19 15.89 -26.69
N VAL A 274 1.54 17.12 -26.32
CA VAL A 274 1.23 18.32 -27.12
C VAL A 274 1.94 18.28 -28.47
N ILE A 275 3.24 17.94 -28.50
CA ILE A 275 4.00 17.82 -29.75
C ILE A 275 3.41 16.71 -30.63
N GLY A 276 3.11 15.53 -30.05
CA GLY A 276 2.49 14.42 -30.76
C GLY A 276 1.13 14.79 -31.35
N LEU A 277 0.29 15.47 -30.56
CA LEU A 277 -1.02 15.95 -30.99
C LEU A 277 -0.91 16.92 -32.17
N LEU A 278 -0.02 17.91 -32.09
CA LEU A 278 0.20 18.87 -33.18
C LEU A 278 0.69 18.20 -34.46
N ALA A 279 1.61 17.24 -34.35
CA ALA A 279 2.11 16.48 -35.49
C ALA A 279 1.00 15.66 -36.17
N VAL A 280 0.17 14.98 -35.37
CA VAL A 280 -0.98 14.21 -35.88
C VAL A 280 -2.03 15.13 -36.52
N MET A 281 -2.34 16.26 -35.89
CA MET A 281 -3.29 17.24 -36.43
C MET A 281 -2.82 17.81 -37.77
N ALA A 282 -1.52 18.11 -37.90
CA ALA A 282 -0.91 18.57 -39.14
C ALA A 282 -0.99 17.50 -40.23
N PHE A 283 -0.68 16.25 -39.91
CA PHE A 283 -0.81 15.12 -40.83
C PHE A 283 -2.25 14.95 -41.34
N MET A 284 -3.24 15.00 -40.43
CA MET A 284 -4.64 14.84 -40.78
C MET A 284 -5.12 15.93 -41.76
N VAL A 285 -4.73 17.19 -41.53
CA VAL A 285 -5.08 18.29 -42.44
C VAL A 285 -4.36 18.14 -43.78
N ALA A 286 -3.08 17.76 -43.79
CA ALA A 286 -2.32 17.60 -45.01
C ALA A 286 -2.87 16.46 -45.90
N TYR A 287 -3.25 15.33 -45.30
CA TYR A 287 -3.66 14.13 -46.03
C TYR A 287 -5.17 14.08 -46.36
N TYR A 288 -6.03 14.54 -45.43
CA TYR A 288 -7.50 14.47 -45.56
C TYR A 288 -8.19 15.83 -45.74
N ARG A 289 -7.43 16.93 -45.82
CA ARG A 289 -7.93 18.30 -46.08
C ARG A 289 -9.11 18.69 -45.17
N VAL A 290 -10.32 18.81 -45.74
CA VAL A 290 -11.53 19.24 -45.02
C VAL A 290 -11.99 18.19 -44.02
N PHE A 291 -11.87 16.91 -44.37
CA PHE A 291 -12.17 15.82 -43.43
C PHE A 291 -11.11 15.73 -42.33
N GLY A 292 -9.86 16.10 -42.63
CA GLY A 292 -8.82 16.30 -41.62
C GLY A 292 -9.21 17.33 -40.56
N LEU A 293 -9.86 18.43 -40.94
CA LEU A 293 -10.36 19.43 -40.00
C LEU A 293 -11.47 18.88 -39.09
N PHE A 294 -12.37 18.04 -39.60
CA PHE A 294 -13.40 17.40 -38.78
C PHE A 294 -12.82 16.39 -37.80
N ALA A 295 -11.84 15.58 -38.24
CA ALA A 295 -11.13 14.67 -37.35
C ALA A 295 -10.39 15.43 -36.24
N ASN A 296 -9.76 16.56 -36.56
CA ASN A 296 -9.09 17.40 -35.57
C ASN A 296 -10.07 18.00 -34.54
N ALA A 297 -11.24 18.45 -34.98
CA ALA A 297 -12.28 18.94 -34.07
C ALA A 297 -12.75 17.82 -33.12
N ALA A 298 -12.98 16.62 -33.65
CA ALA A 298 -13.34 15.45 -32.83
C ALA A 298 -12.22 15.05 -31.86
N LEU A 299 -10.95 15.11 -32.29
CA LEU A 299 -9.79 14.78 -31.46
C LEU A 299 -9.63 15.75 -30.29
N VAL A 300 -9.80 17.06 -30.53
CA VAL A 300 -9.77 18.08 -29.47
C VAL A 300 -10.93 17.86 -28.50
N ALA A 301 -12.15 17.62 -29.01
CA ALA A 301 -13.30 17.32 -28.18
C ALA A 301 -13.08 16.04 -27.33
N ASN A 302 -12.45 15.02 -27.90
CA ASN A 302 -12.11 13.79 -27.18
C ASN A 302 -11.16 14.07 -26.00
N LEU A 303 -10.10 14.85 -26.23
CA LEU A 303 -9.15 15.19 -25.16
C LEU A 303 -9.83 15.97 -24.03
N VAL A 304 -10.70 16.92 -24.37
CA VAL A 304 -11.50 17.68 -23.38
C VAL A 304 -12.41 16.74 -22.57
N LEU A 305 -13.08 15.79 -23.23
CA LEU A 305 -13.94 14.82 -22.56
C LEU A 305 -13.17 13.89 -21.61
N ILE A 306 -11.98 13.43 -22.00
CA ILE A 306 -11.11 12.60 -21.14
C ILE A 306 -10.77 13.37 -19.87
N VAL A 307 -10.28 14.61 -20.00
CA VAL A 307 -9.90 15.44 -18.84
C VAL A 307 -11.11 15.76 -17.96
N ALA A 308 -12.27 16.03 -18.57
CA ALA A 308 -13.50 16.31 -17.83
C ALA A 308 -13.97 15.10 -17.01
N ILE A 309 -13.96 13.90 -17.59
CA ILE A 309 -14.38 12.67 -16.90
C ILE A 309 -13.39 12.29 -15.80
N LEU A 310 -12.08 12.39 -16.05
CA LEU A 310 -11.06 12.15 -15.02
C LEU A 310 -11.23 13.10 -13.83
N SER A 311 -11.52 14.38 -14.10
CA SER A 311 -11.78 15.38 -13.07
C SER A 311 -13.04 15.06 -12.27
N LEU A 312 -14.12 14.62 -12.95
CA LEU A 312 -15.38 14.25 -12.31
C LEU A 312 -15.25 13.02 -11.41
N LEU A 313 -14.41 12.05 -11.81
CA LEU A 313 -14.14 10.83 -11.05
C LEU A 313 -13.05 11.02 -9.98
N GLN A 314 -12.48 12.23 -9.85
CA GLN A 314 -11.32 12.52 -9.00
C GLN A 314 -10.14 11.55 -9.21
N ALA A 315 -9.99 11.06 -10.44
CA ALA A 315 -8.93 10.12 -10.79
C ALA A 315 -7.60 10.87 -10.92
N THR A 316 -6.55 10.35 -10.29
CA THR A 316 -5.22 10.95 -10.33
C THR A 316 -4.53 10.72 -11.69
N LEU A 317 -4.07 11.81 -12.31
CA LEU A 317 -3.29 11.73 -13.55
C LEU A 317 -1.83 11.40 -13.23
N THR A 318 -1.47 10.12 -13.36
CA THR A 318 -0.10 9.62 -13.17
C THR A 318 0.67 9.58 -14.49
N LEU A 319 1.99 9.38 -14.45
CA LEU A 319 2.81 9.23 -15.67
C LEU A 319 2.32 8.08 -16.59
N PRO A 320 1.99 6.88 -16.08
CA PRO A 320 1.30 5.86 -16.88
C PRO A 320 -0.04 6.36 -17.44
N GLY A 321 -0.82 7.12 -16.66
CA GLY A 321 -2.06 7.72 -17.15
C GLY A 321 -1.83 8.64 -18.37
N ILE A 322 -0.76 9.42 -18.36
CA ILE A 322 -0.35 10.25 -19.51
C ILE A 322 -0.02 9.37 -20.72
N ALA A 323 0.68 8.25 -20.54
CA ALA A 323 0.94 7.30 -21.62
C ALA A 323 -0.36 6.69 -22.18
N GLY A 324 -1.36 6.45 -21.31
CA GLY A 324 -2.71 6.06 -21.72
C GLY A 324 -3.36 7.10 -22.63
N ILE A 325 -3.28 8.38 -22.27
CA ILE A 325 -3.79 9.48 -23.11
C ILE A 325 -3.09 9.53 -24.46
N VAL A 326 -1.75 9.38 -24.52
CA VAL A 326 -0.99 9.35 -25.78
C VAL A 326 -1.48 8.20 -26.67
N LEU A 327 -1.66 7.01 -26.10
CA LEU A 327 -2.17 5.85 -26.83
C LEU A 327 -3.58 6.09 -27.35
N THR A 328 -4.47 6.66 -26.52
CA THR A 328 -5.83 7.00 -26.92
C THR A 328 -5.86 8.04 -28.05
N VAL A 329 -5.00 9.05 -28.03
CA VAL A 329 -4.90 10.05 -29.10
C VAL A 329 -4.58 9.37 -30.43
N GLY A 330 -3.65 8.41 -30.45
CA GLY A 330 -3.34 7.61 -31.63
C GLY A 330 -4.54 6.81 -32.15
N MET A 331 -5.20 6.07 -31.25
CA MET A 331 -6.37 5.26 -31.61
C MET A 331 -7.58 6.10 -32.05
N ALA A 332 -7.77 7.29 -31.47
CA ALA A 332 -8.85 8.19 -31.84
C ALA A 332 -8.71 8.72 -33.26
N VAL A 333 -7.48 8.87 -33.76
CA VAL A 333 -7.22 9.24 -35.14
C VAL A 333 -7.45 8.06 -36.09
N ASP A 334 -7.04 6.85 -35.70
CA ASP A 334 -7.23 5.64 -36.49
C ASP A 334 -8.70 5.36 -36.83
N ALA A 335 -9.61 5.55 -35.87
CA ALA A 335 -11.04 5.43 -36.11
C ALA A 335 -11.54 6.39 -37.21
N ASN A 336 -11.06 7.64 -37.21
CA ASN A 336 -11.41 8.62 -38.24
C ASN A 336 -10.80 8.27 -39.61
N VAL A 337 -9.56 7.78 -39.62
CA VAL A 337 -8.85 7.30 -40.82
C VAL A 337 -9.63 6.15 -41.48
N LEU A 338 -10.07 5.17 -40.70
CA LEU A 338 -10.81 4.01 -41.20
C LEU A 338 -12.15 4.40 -41.81
N ILE A 339 -12.87 5.34 -41.20
CA ILE A 339 -14.09 5.92 -41.77
C ILE A 339 -13.78 6.60 -43.11
N TYR A 340 -12.75 7.44 -43.16
CA TYR A 340 -12.45 8.23 -44.37
C TYR A 340 -11.94 7.38 -45.53
N GLU A 341 -11.13 6.36 -45.26
CA GLU A 341 -10.72 5.41 -46.30
C GLU A 341 -11.92 4.59 -46.81
N ARG A 342 -12.86 4.19 -45.93
CA ARG A 342 -14.08 3.51 -46.38
C ARG A 342 -14.96 4.40 -47.24
N ILE A 343 -15.05 5.69 -46.92
CA ILE A 343 -15.73 6.69 -47.77
C ILE A 343 -15.01 6.83 -49.12
N ARG A 344 -13.66 6.90 -49.14
CA ARG A 344 -12.88 6.94 -50.39
C ARG A 344 -13.10 5.71 -51.25
N GLU A 345 -13.19 4.53 -50.65
CA GLU A 345 -13.45 3.29 -51.34
C GLU A 345 -14.83 3.30 -52.02
N GLU A 346 -15.87 3.73 -51.30
CA GLU A 346 -17.23 3.88 -51.87
C GLU A 346 -17.28 4.91 -53.01
N LEU A 347 -16.55 6.02 -52.89
CA LEU A 347 -16.44 7.01 -53.96
C LEU A 347 -15.76 6.45 -55.21
N ARG A 348 -14.76 5.56 -55.06
CA ARG A 348 -14.07 4.90 -56.19
C ARG A 348 -14.97 3.91 -56.91
N VAL A 349 -15.92 3.29 -56.21
CA VAL A 349 -16.93 2.38 -56.77
C VAL A 349 -18.05 3.15 -57.49
N GLY A 350 -18.06 4.49 -57.42
CA GLY A 350 -19.01 5.35 -58.13
C GLY A 350 -20.23 5.76 -57.30
N SER A 351 -20.25 5.47 -56.00
CA SER A 351 -21.31 5.90 -55.09
C SER A 351 -21.41 7.42 -55.04
N THR A 352 -22.63 7.96 -54.94
CA THR A 352 -22.81 9.40 -54.76
C THR A 352 -22.16 9.86 -53.44
N PRO A 353 -21.67 11.11 -53.33
CA PRO A 353 -21.02 11.60 -52.12
C PRO A 353 -21.78 11.37 -50.81
N GLN A 354 -23.12 11.53 -50.82
CA GLN A 354 -23.95 11.29 -49.65
C GLN A 354 -24.10 9.80 -49.33
N ALA A 355 -24.28 8.96 -50.35
CA ALA A 355 -24.35 7.51 -50.19
C ALA A 355 -23.02 6.94 -49.70
N ALA A 356 -21.89 7.44 -50.21
CA ALA A 356 -20.55 7.04 -49.79
C ALA A 356 -20.27 7.40 -48.32
N ILE A 357 -20.70 8.59 -47.86
CA ILE A 357 -20.61 8.97 -46.45
C ILE A 357 -21.44 8.01 -45.59
N HIS A 358 -22.70 7.76 -45.94
CA HIS A 358 -23.57 6.88 -45.16
C HIS A 358 -23.01 5.45 -45.08
N ALA A 359 -22.65 4.86 -46.22
CA ALA A 359 -22.08 3.52 -46.31
C ALA A 359 -20.72 3.43 -45.61
N GLY A 360 -19.90 4.49 -45.69
CA GLY A 360 -18.61 4.57 -45.01
C GLY A 360 -18.76 4.47 -43.48
N TYR A 361 -19.62 5.28 -42.87
CA TYR A 361 -19.88 5.22 -41.43
C TYR A 361 -20.51 3.90 -41.00
N GLU A 362 -21.46 3.36 -41.77
CA GLU A 362 -22.14 2.10 -41.44
C GLU A 362 -21.18 0.90 -41.47
N LYS A 363 -20.34 0.80 -42.50
CA LYS A 363 -19.36 -0.28 -42.63
C LYS A 363 -18.18 -0.14 -41.67
N ALA A 364 -17.72 1.08 -41.39
CA ALA A 364 -16.64 1.33 -40.45
C ALA A 364 -17.07 1.08 -38.99
N PHE A 365 -18.35 1.27 -38.67
CA PHE A 365 -18.87 1.14 -37.30
C PHE A 365 -18.57 -0.21 -36.68
N SER A 366 -18.83 -1.33 -37.37
CA SER A 366 -18.58 -2.67 -36.82
C SER A 366 -17.09 -2.89 -36.54
N THR A 367 -16.22 -2.52 -37.49
CA THR A 367 -14.76 -2.68 -37.33
C THR A 367 -14.22 -1.83 -36.16
N ILE A 368 -14.69 -0.60 -36.02
CA ILE A 368 -14.29 0.30 -34.92
C ILE A 368 -14.81 -0.24 -33.58
N MET A 369 -16.04 -0.73 -33.56
CA MET A 369 -16.65 -1.32 -32.37
C MET A 369 -15.88 -2.55 -31.92
N ASP A 370 -15.57 -3.48 -32.83
CA ASP A 370 -14.85 -4.71 -32.52
C ASP A 370 -13.46 -4.42 -31.94
N ALA A 371 -12.68 -3.54 -32.60
CA ALA A 371 -11.34 -3.17 -32.14
C ALA A 371 -11.35 -2.49 -30.76
N ASN A 372 -12.28 -1.57 -30.53
CA ASN A 372 -12.39 -0.85 -29.26
C ASN A 372 -12.94 -1.72 -28.13
N ILE A 373 -13.90 -2.62 -28.39
CA ILE A 373 -14.40 -3.57 -27.39
C ILE A 373 -13.28 -4.50 -26.93
N THR A 374 -12.49 -5.06 -27.86
CA THR A 374 -11.34 -5.90 -27.49
C THR A 374 -10.35 -5.15 -26.61
N THR A 375 -10.07 -3.89 -26.93
CA THR A 375 -9.14 -3.06 -26.14
C THR A 375 -9.75 -2.68 -24.78
N LEU A 376 -11.06 -2.42 -24.72
CA LEU A 376 -11.78 -2.13 -23.48
C LEU A 376 -11.77 -3.34 -22.54
N ILE A 377 -11.92 -4.56 -23.06
CA ILE A 377 -11.78 -5.79 -22.26
C ILE A 377 -10.38 -5.87 -21.64
N ALA A 378 -9.33 -5.58 -22.41
CA ALA A 378 -7.97 -5.53 -21.87
C ALA A 378 -7.82 -4.46 -20.78
N ALA A 379 -8.39 -3.27 -20.96
CA ALA A 379 -8.39 -2.22 -19.94
C ALA A 379 -9.11 -2.66 -18.65
N VAL A 380 -10.26 -3.35 -18.75
CA VAL A 380 -10.99 -3.88 -17.58
C VAL A 380 -10.17 -4.94 -16.84
N VAL A 381 -9.48 -5.82 -17.57
CA VAL A 381 -8.59 -6.83 -16.97
C VAL A 381 -7.40 -6.16 -16.27
N LEU A 382 -6.77 -5.18 -16.92
CA LEU A 382 -5.68 -4.39 -16.34
C LEU A 382 -6.14 -3.61 -15.09
N PHE A 383 -7.36 -3.08 -15.08
CA PHE A 383 -7.92 -2.42 -13.91
C PHE A 383 -8.20 -3.41 -12.77
N SER A 384 -8.71 -4.60 -13.08
CA SER A 384 -9.11 -5.59 -12.07
C SER A 384 -7.90 -6.24 -11.39
N ILE A 385 -6.86 -6.57 -12.17
CA ILE A 385 -5.68 -7.34 -11.72
C ILE A 385 -4.47 -6.43 -11.47
N GLY A 386 -4.39 -5.27 -12.13
CA GLY A 386 -3.27 -4.34 -12.00
C GLY A 386 -3.14 -3.72 -10.62
N SER A 387 -1.95 -3.21 -10.31
CA SER A 387 -1.70 -2.45 -9.08
C SER A 387 -1.13 -1.07 -9.41
N GLY A 388 -1.46 -0.07 -8.57
CA GLY A 388 -1.02 1.33 -8.65
C GLY A 388 -0.95 1.89 -10.08
N PRO A 389 0.26 2.08 -10.64
CA PRO A 389 0.50 2.60 -11.99
C PRO A 389 -0.37 1.98 -13.11
N VAL A 390 -0.54 0.66 -13.09
CA VAL A 390 -1.27 -0.07 -14.15
C VAL A 390 -2.77 0.21 -14.08
N LYS A 391 -3.32 0.42 -12.88
CA LYS A 391 -4.72 0.81 -12.71
C LYS A 391 -4.95 2.22 -13.25
N GLY A 392 -4.05 3.17 -12.97
CA GLY A 392 -4.13 4.52 -13.52
C GLY A 392 -4.13 4.52 -15.05
N PHE A 393 -3.20 3.78 -15.67
CA PHE A 393 -3.20 3.57 -17.12
C PHE A 393 -4.52 2.97 -17.62
N ALA A 394 -5.01 1.90 -16.98
CA ALA A 394 -6.24 1.22 -17.38
C ALA A 394 -7.48 2.14 -17.34
N VAL A 395 -7.61 2.99 -16.31
CA VAL A 395 -8.70 3.97 -16.20
C VAL A 395 -8.64 4.97 -17.34
N THR A 396 -7.47 5.55 -17.59
CA THR A 396 -7.30 6.53 -18.69
C THR A 396 -7.58 5.90 -20.05
N LEU A 397 -7.14 4.66 -20.27
CA LEU A 397 -7.37 3.91 -21.50
C LEU A 397 -8.86 3.61 -21.71
N ALA A 398 -9.55 3.12 -20.68
CA ALA A 398 -10.97 2.78 -20.77
C ALA A 398 -11.83 4.02 -21.05
N ILE A 399 -11.62 5.11 -20.32
CA ILE A 399 -12.31 6.39 -20.55
C ILE A 399 -12.02 6.87 -21.98
N GLY A 400 -10.74 6.86 -22.36
CA GLY A 400 -10.30 7.30 -23.66
C GLY A 400 -10.92 6.56 -24.83
N ILE A 401 -11.08 5.23 -24.72
CA ILE A 401 -11.75 4.40 -25.74
C ILE A 401 -13.22 4.79 -25.88
N VAL A 402 -13.93 4.90 -24.76
CA VAL A 402 -15.38 5.23 -24.77
C VAL A 402 -15.62 6.62 -25.34
N THR A 403 -14.84 7.63 -24.92
CA THR A 403 -14.97 8.99 -25.44
C THR A 403 -14.53 9.10 -26.90
N SER A 404 -13.49 8.36 -27.29
CA SER A 404 -13.00 8.30 -28.67
C SER A 404 -14.06 7.73 -29.61
N MET A 405 -14.66 6.58 -29.26
CA MET A 405 -15.74 5.99 -30.03
C MET A 405 -16.92 6.96 -30.21
N PHE A 406 -17.33 7.63 -29.13
CA PHE A 406 -18.41 8.60 -29.19
C PHE A 406 -18.08 9.77 -30.12
N THR A 407 -16.89 10.37 -29.99
CA THR A 407 -16.47 11.51 -30.80
C THR A 407 -16.23 11.15 -32.27
N ALA A 408 -15.65 9.98 -32.54
CA ALA A 408 -15.35 9.51 -33.89
C ALA A 408 -16.59 9.00 -34.66
N ILE A 409 -17.62 8.50 -33.98
CA ILE A 409 -18.83 7.98 -34.65
C ILE A 409 -19.94 9.02 -34.67
N VAL A 410 -20.23 9.65 -33.52
CA VAL A 410 -21.33 10.61 -33.39
C VAL A 410 -20.86 12.02 -33.74
N GLY A 411 -19.72 12.43 -33.18
CA GLY A 411 -19.20 13.79 -33.34
C GLY A 411 -18.83 14.13 -34.79
N THR A 412 -17.99 13.32 -35.43
CA THR A 412 -17.61 13.54 -36.83
C THR A 412 -18.78 13.39 -37.79
N ARG A 413 -19.69 12.43 -37.57
CA ARG A 413 -20.90 12.26 -38.39
C ARG A 413 -21.81 13.48 -38.29
N ALA A 414 -21.97 14.06 -37.10
CA ALA A 414 -22.71 15.29 -36.91
C ALA A 414 -22.07 16.47 -37.65
N LEU A 415 -20.74 16.62 -37.57
CA LEU A 415 -19.99 17.66 -38.30
C LEU A 415 -20.10 17.50 -39.83
N VAL A 416 -19.92 16.28 -40.33
CA VAL A 416 -20.03 15.97 -41.75
C VAL A 416 -21.46 16.23 -42.24
N ASN A 417 -22.49 15.80 -41.50
CA ASN A 417 -23.88 16.06 -41.84
C ASN A 417 -24.24 17.56 -41.74
N LEU A 418 -23.64 18.33 -40.84
CA LEU A 418 -23.86 19.76 -40.74
C LEU A 418 -23.31 20.51 -41.97
N VAL A 419 -22.12 20.12 -42.45
CA VAL A 419 -21.46 20.82 -43.57
C VAL A 419 -21.96 20.33 -44.93
N TYR A 420 -22.19 19.02 -45.06
CA TYR A 420 -22.56 18.36 -46.31
C TYR A 420 -24.04 17.98 -46.40
N GLY A 421 -24.81 18.02 -45.31
CA GLY A 421 -26.24 17.70 -45.31
C GLY A 421 -27.03 18.62 -46.24
N GLY A 422 -27.82 18.03 -47.14
CA GLY A 422 -28.71 18.76 -48.05
C GLY A 422 -28.03 19.42 -49.27
N LYS A 423 -26.70 19.38 -49.40
CA LYS A 423 -25.98 19.97 -50.55
C LYS A 423 -25.59 18.90 -51.59
N ARG A 424 -25.95 19.14 -52.86
CA ARG A 424 -25.48 18.35 -54.02
C ARG A 424 -24.03 18.71 -54.35
N VAL A 425 -23.09 18.15 -53.60
CA VAL A 425 -21.66 18.41 -53.82
C VAL A 425 -21.15 17.48 -54.93
N LYS A 426 -20.50 18.04 -55.95
CA LYS A 426 -19.99 17.26 -57.11
C LYS A 426 -18.66 16.55 -56.83
N LYS A 427 -17.89 16.98 -55.82
CA LYS A 427 -16.62 16.37 -55.39
C LYS A 427 -16.41 16.58 -53.88
N LEU A 428 -16.01 15.53 -53.17
CA LEU A 428 -15.56 15.64 -51.78
C LEU A 428 -14.07 15.99 -51.77
N ALA A 429 -13.69 16.96 -50.93
CA ALA A 429 -12.28 17.27 -50.66
C ALA A 429 -11.80 16.34 -49.54
N ILE A 430 -11.64 15.06 -49.88
CA ILE A 430 -11.22 14.00 -48.97
C ILE A 430 -9.83 13.50 -49.31
#